data_AF-R6FN86-F1
#
_entry.id   AF-R6FN86-F1
#
_cell.length_a   1.000
_cell.length_b   1.000
_cell.length_c   1.000
_cell.angle_alpha   90.00
_cell.angle_beta   90.00
_cell.angle_gamma   90.00
#
_symmetry.space_group_name_H-M   'P 1'
#
loop_
_entity.id
_entity.type
_entity.pdbx_description
1 polymer ?
#
loop_
_entity_poly.entity_id
_entity_poly.type
_entity_poly.pdbx_seq_one_letter_code
_entity_poly.pdbx_strand_id
1 'polypeptide(L)'
;MNKENNIKEPKRLVTIELRYEDRPVNEDVGGYTTRTITIGIYDTLDEAIEQGNKAIELLSKYFEVRSDDYFVKNALFGMPRTLVSNCCYRTQQIAYFAKITPLHFDDLEAAVKEAFAARERYKKYQQENQE
;
A
#
# COMPACT_ATOMS: atom_id res chain seq x y z
N MET A 1 -11.60 -22.58 -27.98
CA MET A 1 -10.42 -23.05 -27.23
C MET A 1 -10.22 -22.07 -26.10
N ASN A 2 -10.81 -22.38 -24.93
CA ASN A 2 -10.84 -21.48 -23.79
C ASN A 2 -9.44 -21.46 -23.16
N LYS A 3 -8.73 -20.34 -23.28
CA LYS A 3 -7.55 -20.09 -22.46
C LYS A 3 -8.08 -19.92 -21.04
N GLU A 4 -7.90 -20.93 -20.20
CA GLU A 4 -7.92 -20.76 -18.75
C GLU A 4 -6.86 -19.70 -18.44
N ASN A 5 -7.28 -18.45 -18.30
CA ASN A 5 -6.45 -17.41 -17.71
C ASN A 5 -6.24 -17.86 -16.27
N ASN A 6 -5.11 -18.52 -16.04
CA ASN A 6 -4.60 -18.82 -14.72
C ASN A 6 -4.23 -17.47 -14.09
N ILE A 7 -5.22 -16.78 -13.50
CA ILE A 7 -5.03 -15.50 -12.83
C ILE A 7 -4.22 -15.81 -11.57
N LYS A 8 -2.90 -15.78 -11.71
CA LYS A 8 -1.99 -15.83 -10.57
C LYS A 8 -2.36 -14.67 -9.65
N GLU A 9 -2.58 -14.96 -8.37
CA GLU A 9 -2.86 -13.90 -7.38
C GLU A 9 -1.78 -12.81 -7.48
N PRO A 10 -2.15 -11.53 -7.32
CA PRO A 10 -1.18 -10.45 -7.39
C PRO A 10 -0.17 -10.59 -6.26
N LYS A 11 1.12 -10.46 -6.60
CA LYS A 11 2.18 -10.36 -5.59
C LYS A 11 1.88 -9.21 -4.63
N ARG A 12 2.37 -9.31 -3.40
CA ARG A 12 2.07 -8.38 -2.32
C ARG A 12 3.34 -7.72 -1.83
N LEU A 13 3.42 -6.40 -1.96
CA LEU A 13 4.47 -5.59 -1.38
C LEU A 13 4.12 -5.23 0.07
N VAL A 14 4.97 -5.58 1.02
CA VAL A 14 4.85 -5.19 2.42
C VAL A 14 5.83 -4.07 2.71
N THR A 15 5.33 -2.96 3.24
CA THR A 15 6.12 -1.77 3.57
C THR A 15 5.77 -1.26 4.95
N ILE A 16 6.71 -0.58 5.59
CA ILE A 16 6.49 0.21 6.80
C ILE A 16 7.00 1.61 6.53
N GLU A 17 6.11 2.60 6.59
CA GLU A 17 6.46 4.00 6.53
C GLU A 17 6.52 4.57 7.95
N LEU A 18 7.69 5.07 8.35
CA LEU A 18 7.88 5.82 9.57
C LEU A 18 7.74 7.31 9.25
N ARG A 19 7.02 8.03 10.09
CA ARG A 19 6.91 9.48 10.02
C ARG A 19 7.27 10.09 11.36
N TYR A 20 8.19 11.05 11.34
CA TYR A 20 8.76 11.64 12.54
C TYR A 20 9.28 13.04 12.26
N GLU A 21 9.54 13.78 13.33
CA GLU A 21 10.21 15.06 13.25
C GLU A 21 11.73 14.87 13.36
N ASP A 22 12.46 15.60 12.54
CA ASP A 22 13.92 15.71 12.51
C ASP A 22 14.29 17.19 12.32
N ARG A 23 15.60 17.50 12.34
CA ARG A 23 16.09 18.84 12.10
C ARG A 23 15.61 19.34 10.72
N PRO A 24 14.94 20.50 10.64
CA PRO A 24 14.52 21.08 9.37
C PRO A 24 15.72 21.44 8.50
N VAL A 25 15.58 21.24 7.18
CA VAL A 25 16.63 21.51 6.20
C VAL A 25 16.85 23.03 6.02
N ASN A 26 15.82 23.83 6.26
CA ASN A 26 15.82 25.30 6.25
C ASN A 26 14.73 25.86 7.19
N GLU A 27 14.84 27.15 7.55
CA GLU A 27 13.98 27.80 8.55
C GLU A 27 12.49 27.88 8.14
N ASP A 28 12.19 27.80 6.84
CA ASP A 28 10.84 27.94 6.29
C ASP A 28 10.07 26.62 6.14
N VAL A 29 10.71 25.47 6.38
CA VAL A 29 10.09 24.14 6.21
C VAL A 29 10.04 23.42 7.56
N GLY A 30 8.85 22.92 7.92
CA GLY A 30 8.70 22.09 9.11
C GLY A 30 9.60 20.85 9.04
N GLY A 31 10.22 20.47 10.15
CA GLY A 31 11.17 19.35 10.25
C GLY A 31 10.56 17.95 10.07
N TYR A 32 9.44 17.82 9.36
CA TYR A 32 8.78 16.54 9.16
C TYR A 32 9.51 15.69 8.14
N THR A 33 9.81 14.45 8.50
CA THR A 33 10.52 13.51 7.64
C THR A 33 9.77 12.18 7.58
N THR A 34 9.94 11.49 6.46
CA THR A 34 9.37 10.17 6.26
C THR A 34 10.44 9.19 5.80
N ARG A 35 10.34 7.95 6.26
CA ARG A 35 11.20 6.85 5.83
C ARG A 35 10.37 5.62 5.55
N THR A 36 10.39 5.17 4.30
CA THR A 36 9.69 3.94 3.88
C THR A 36 10.69 2.80 3.80
N ILE A 37 10.34 1.69 4.45
CA ILE A 37 11.12 0.46 4.50
C ILE A 37 10.32 -0.62 3.79
N THR A 38 10.92 -1.28 2.80
CA THR A 38 10.35 -2.48 2.19
C THR A 38 10.70 -3.69 3.04
N ILE A 39 9.67 -4.40 3.52
CA ILE A 39 9.83 -5.65 4.28
C ILE A 39 10.00 -6.83 3.32
N GLY A 40 9.24 -6.85 2.23
CA GLY A 40 9.36 -7.88 1.21
C GLY A 40 8.27 -7.82 0.15
N ILE A 41 8.43 -8.66 -0.88
CA ILE A 41 7.42 -8.93 -1.90
C ILE A 41 7.10 -10.43 -1.84
N TYR A 42 5.83 -10.75 -1.66
CA TYR A 42 5.34 -12.11 -1.45
C TYR A 42 4.40 -12.54 -2.57
N ASP A 43 4.27 -13.84 -2.81
CA ASP A 43 3.42 -14.35 -3.89
C ASP A 43 1.95 -14.44 -3.47
N THR A 44 1.68 -14.58 -2.17
CA THR A 44 0.31 -14.70 -1.64
C THR A 44 -0.01 -13.65 -0.58
N LEU A 45 -1.30 -13.43 -0.33
CA LEU A 45 -1.75 -12.58 0.77
C LEU A 45 -1.39 -13.18 2.14
N ASP A 46 -1.47 -14.50 2.30
CA ASP A 46 -1.24 -15.16 3.57
C ASP A 46 0.23 -15.04 4.01
N GLU A 47 1.18 -15.21 3.07
CA GLU A 47 2.61 -14.95 3.32
C GLU A 47 2.87 -13.48 3.70
N ALA A 48 2.25 -12.55 2.99
CA ALA A 48 2.40 -11.12 3.29
C ALA A 48 1.85 -10.75 4.67
N ILE A 49 0.74 -11.37 5.09
CA ILE A 49 0.18 -11.21 6.44
C ILE A 49 1.15 -11.77 7.49
N GLU A 50 1.66 -12.98 7.30
CA GLU A 50 2.57 -13.62 8.26
C GLU A 50 3.83 -12.78 8.47
N GLN A 51 4.49 -12.38 7.38
CA GLN A 51 5.75 -11.63 7.46
C GLN A 51 5.52 -10.18 7.89
N GLY A 52 4.41 -9.58 7.47
CA GLY A 52 3.99 -8.26 7.96
C GLY A 52 3.74 -8.25 9.47
N ASN A 53 3.10 -9.30 10.02
CA ASN A 53 2.86 -9.40 11.46
C ASN A 53 4.14 -9.63 12.27
N LYS A 54 5.13 -10.37 11.74
CA LYS A 54 6.47 -10.45 12.35
C LYS A 54 7.14 -9.07 12.44
N ALA A 55 6.96 -8.22 11.42
CA ALA A 55 7.47 -6.86 11.44
C ALA A 55 6.73 -5.98 12.46
N ILE A 56 5.42 -6.17 12.64
CA ILE A 56 4.64 -5.50 13.69
C ILE A 56 5.08 -5.93 15.09
N GLU A 57 5.37 -7.21 15.31
CA GLU A 57 5.91 -7.71 16.58
C GLU A 57 7.28 -7.08 16.91
N LEU A 58 8.09 -6.78 15.89
CA LEU A 58 9.31 -6.00 16.09
C LEU A 58 8.99 -4.54 16.48
N LEU A 59 8.01 -3.92 15.81
CA LEU A 59 7.57 -2.56 16.13
C LEU A 59 7.04 -2.42 17.55
N SER A 60 6.36 -3.44 18.10
CA SER A 60 5.80 -3.40 19.46
C SER A 60 6.86 -3.30 20.56
N LYS A 61 8.14 -3.54 20.24
CA LYS A 61 9.27 -3.27 21.16
C LYS A 61 9.60 -1.78 21.31
N TYR A 62 9.17 -0.95 20.36
CA TYR A 62 9.49 0.47 20.27
C TYR A 62 8.26 1.38 20.35
N PHE A 63 7.12 0.87 19.88
CA PHE A 63 5.85 1.58 19.81
C PHE A 63 4.80 0.93 20.70
N GLU A 64 3.87 1.71 21.21
CA GLU A 64 2.64 1.17 21.77
C GLU A 64 1.78 0.62 20.63
N VAL A 65 1.72 -0.70 20.52
CA VAL A 65 0.94 -1.42 19.51
C VAL A 65 -0.19 -2.14 20.22
N ARG A 66 -1.44 -1.92 19.80
CA ARG A 66 -2.59 -2.59 20.43
C ARG A 66 -2.61 -4.06 20.04
N SER A 67 -3.23 -4.89 20.88
CA SER A 67 -3.38 -6.31 20.60
C SER A 67 -4.19 -6.61 19.35
N ASP A 68 -4.99 -5.66 18.87
CA ASP A 68 -5.77 -5.73 17.63
C ASP A 68 -5.08 -5.08 16.42
N ASP A 69 -3.89 -4.50 16.57
CA ASP A 69 -3.12 -3.87 15.50
C ASP A 69 -2.27 -4.88 14.74
N TYR A 70 -2.91 -5.74 13.93
CA TYR A 70 -2.23 -6.73 13.09
C TYR A 70 -2.94 -6.89 11.73
N PHE A 71 -2.20 -7.37 10.73
CA PHE A 71 -2.76 -7.76 9.43
C PHE A 71 -3.60 -9.03 9.57
N VAL A 72 -4.78 -9.04 8.96
CA VAL A 72 -5.69 -10.19 9.00
C VAL A 72 -6.44 -10.32 7.68
N LYS A 73 -6.66 -11.56 7.24
CA LYS A 73 -7.33 -11.86 5.97
C LYS A 73 -8.81 -11.47 5.97
N ASN A 74 -9.48 -11.67 7.10
CA ASN A 74 -10.90 -11.42 7.28
C ASN A 74 -11.09 -10.44 8.44
N ALA A 75 -11.14 -9.15 8.13
CA ALA A 75 -11.46 -8.10 9.08
C ALA A 75 -12.95 -7.71 8.98
N LEU A 76 -13.27 -6.44 9.21
CA LEU A 76 -14.62 -5.92 9.06
C LEU A 76 -15.15 -6.19 7.64
N PHE A 77 -16.38 -6.71 7.54
CA PHE A 77 -17.03 -7.10 6.28
C PHE A 77 -16.29 -8.17 5.46
N GLY A 78 -15.42 -8.98 6.08
CA GLY A 78 -14.68 -10.04 5.38
C GLY A 78 -13.58 -9.52 4.46
N MET A 79 -13.27 -8.23 4.50
CA MET A 79 -12.17 -7.64 3.74
C MET A 79 -10.85 -7.78 4.50
N PRO A 80 -9.72 -7.96 3.81
CA PRO A 80 -8.43 -8.04 4.48
C PRO A 80 -8.01 -6.69 5.05
N ARG A 81 -7.55 -6.70 6.31
CA ARG A 81 -6.86 -5.55 6.88
C ARG A 81 -5.44 -5.52 6.32
N THR A 82 -5.20 -4.59 5.42
CA THR A 82 -3.93 -4.39 4.71
C THR A 82 -3.18 -3.15 5.17
N LEU A 83 -3.70 -2.43 6.16
CA LEU A 83 -3.10 -1.25 6.75
C LEU A 83 -3.18 -1.34 8.28
N VAL A 84 -2.06 -1.13 8.95
CA VAL A 84 -1.93 -1.06 10.41
C VAL A 84 -1.09 0.15 10.77
N SER A 85 -1.51 0.95 11.76
CA SER A 85 -0.83 2.18 12.13
C SER A 85 -1.12 2.57 13.59
N ASN A 86 -0.14 3.19 14.25
CA ASN A 86 -0.29 3.79 15.58
C ASN A 86 -0.77 5.25 15.56
N CYS A 87 -1.34 5.75 14.46
CA CYS A 87 -1.67 7.18 14.32
C CYS A 87 -2.49 7.78 15.46
N CYS A 88 -3.39 7.00 16.05
CA CYS A 88 -4.25 7.44 17.15
C CYS A 88 -3.53 7.46 18.51
N TYR A 89 -2.34 6.88 18.60
CA TYR A 89 -1.55 6.68 19.82
C TYR A 89 -0.04 6.82 19.50
N ARG A 90 0.37 8.01 19.03
CA ARG A 90 1.77 8.22 18.63
C ARG A 90 2.70 8.11 19.84
N THR A 91 3.67 7.21 19.75
CA THR A 91 4.77 7.12 20.71
C THR A 91 5.78 8.21 20.38
N GLN A 92 5.96 9.19 21.27
CA GLN A 92 6.95 10.27 21.10
C GLN A 92 6.81 11.05 19.77
N GLN A 93 5.57 11.26 19.32
CA GLN A 93 5.23 11.92 18.04
C GLN A 93 5.68 11.17 16.77
N ILE A 94 6.23 9.96 16.91
CA ILE A 94 6.57 9.09 15.79
C ILE A 94 5.35 8.24 15.43
N ALA A 95 5.00 8.26 14.14
CA ALA A 95 3.95 7.42 13.58
C ALA A 95 4.56 6.36 12.65
N TYR A 96 3.95 5.17 12.59
CA TYR A 96 4.23 4.19 11.57
C TYR A 96 2.96 3.82 10.78
N PHE A 97 3.14 3.42 9.54
CA PHE A 97 2.10 2.86 8.67
C PHE A 97 2.65 1.61 8.02
N ALA A 98 2.24 0.44 8.54
CA ALA A 98 2.53 -0.84 7.93
C ALA A 98 1.44 -1.15 6.89
N LYS A 99 1.84 -1.42 5.65
CA LYS A 99 0.91 -1.59 4.53
C LYS A 99 1.26 -2.79 3.66
N ILE A 100 0.25 -3.56 3.28
CA ILE A 100 0.28 -4.59 2.23
C ILE A 100 -0.36 -4.01 0.97
N THR A 101 0.40 -3.86 -0.11
CA THR A 101 -0.07 -3.34 -1.39
C THR A 101 -0.04 -4.44 -2.45
N PRO A 102 -1.17 -4.75 -3.14
CA PRO A 102 -1.13 -5.65 -4.29
C PRO A 102 -0.36 -5.00 -5.44
N LEU A 103 0.53 -5.78 -6.07
CA LEU A 103 1.28 -5.37 -7.24
C LEU A 103 0.60 -5.91 -8.49
N HIS A 104 0.39 -5.01 -9.45
CA HIS A 104 -0.16 -5.33 -10.76
C HIS A 104 0.99 -5.38 -11.77
N PHE A 105 1.16 -6.52 -12.40
CA PHE A 105 2.15 -6.73 -13.46
C PHE A 105 1.40 -6.83 -14.78
N ASP A 106 1.43 -5.74 -15.54
CA ASP A 106 0.78 -5.65 -16.84
C ASP A 106 1.83 -5.59 -17.97
N ASP A 107 1.42 -5.96 -19.18
CA ASP A 107 2.25 -5.77 -20.37
C ASP A 107 2.32 -4.29 -20.73
N LEU A 108 3.55 -3.76 -20.82
CA LEU A 108 3.78 -2.34 -21.04
C LEU A 108 3.23 -1.86 -22.39
N GLU A 109 3.42 -2.63 -23.46
CA GLU A 109 2.97 -2.23 -24.80
C GLU A 109 1.43 -2.20 -24.86
N ALA A 110 0.77 -3.22 -24.32
CA ALA A 110 -0.68 -3.28 -24.22
C ALA A 110 -1.24 -2.13 -23.37
N ALA A 111 -0.64 -1.85 -22.20
CA ALA A 111 -1.05 -0.76 -21.33
C ALA A 111 -0.94 0.62 -22.00
N VAL A 112 0.16 0.86 -22.73
CA VAL A 112 0.36 2.10 -23.49
C VAL A 112 -0.68 2.24 -24.61
N LYS A 113 -0.91 1.19 -25.40
CA LYS A 113 -1.93 1.20 -26.46
C LYS A 113 -3.32 1.48 -25.89
N GLU A 114 -3.67 0.86 -24.77
CA GLU A 114 -4.95 1.08 -24.10
C GLU A 114 -5.08 2.51 -23.57
N ALA A 115 -4.01 3.10 -23.02
CA ALA A 115 -4.02 4.49 -22.56
C ALA A 115 -4.31 5.48 -23.70
N PHE A 116 -3.69 5.28 -24.87
CA PHE A 116 -3.99 6.09 -26.05
C PHE A 116 -5.41 5.85 -26.57
N ALA A 117 -5.89 4.60 -26.61
CA ALA A 117 -7.27 4.29 -26.99
C ALA A 117 -8.28 4.95 -26.03
N ALA A 118 -8.01 4.92 -24.73
CA ALA A 118 -8.83 5.57 -23.71
C ALA A 118 -8.93 7.09 -23.91
N ARG A 119 -7.82 7.73 -24.30
CA ARG A 119 -7.80 9.17 -24.63
C ARG A 119 -8.73 9.49 -25.80
N GLU A 120 -8.72 8.67 -26.84
CA GLU A 120 -9.60 8.85 -28.00
C GLU A 120 -11.08 8.62 -27.65
N ARG A 121 -11.40 7.61 -26.82
CA ARG A 121 -12.76 7.41 -26.28
C ARG A 121 -13.23 8.64 -25.50
N TYR A 122 -12.35 9.23 -24.69
CA TYR A 122 -12.69 10.42 -23.93
C TYR A 122 -12.91 11.66 -24.82
N LYS A 123 -12.17 11.82 -25.92
CA LYS A 123 -12.44 12.89 -26.91
C LYS A 123 -13.84 12.76 -27.51
N LYS A 124 -14.23 11.54 -27.91
CA LYS A 124 -15.57 11.28 -28.46
C LYS A 124 -16.66 11.61 -27.46
N TYR A 125 -16.51 11.16 -26.22
CA TYR A 125 -17.42 11.53 -25.13
C TYR A 125 -17.55 13.04 -24.96
N GLN A 126 -16.45 13.80 -25.03
CA GLN A 126 -16.50 15.27 -24.93
C GLN A 126 -17.26 15.92 -26.10
N GLN A 127 -17.13 15.37 -27.31
CA GLN A 127 -17.83 15.87 -28.50
C GLN A 127 -19.32 15.58 -28.44
N GLU A 128 -19.70 14.38 -28.02
CA GLU A 128 -21.10 13.94 -27.87
C GLU A 128 -21.87 14.71 -26.77
N ASN A 129 -21.17 15.25 -25.76
CA ASN A 129 -21.79 16.06 -24.69
C ASN A 129 -21.67 17.58 -24.90
N GLN A 130 -21.22 18.02 -26.08
CA GLN A 130 -21.20 19.42 -26.49
C GLN A 130 -22.28 19.75 -27.54
N GLU A 131 -22.99 18.74 -28.03
CA GLU A 131 -24.23 18.85 -28.84
C GLU A 131 -25.48 18.79 -27.95
#